data_AF-A0A397CA39-F1
#
_entry.id   AF-A0A397CA39-F1
#
_cell.length_a   1.000
_cell.length_b   1.000
_cell.length_c   1.000
_cell.angle_alpha   90.00
_cell.angle_beta   90.00
_cell.angle_gamma   90.00
#
_symmetry.space_group_name_H-M   'P 1'
#
loop_
_entity.id
_entity.type
_entity.pdbx_description
1 polymer ?
#
loop_
_entity_poly.entity_id
_entity_poly.type
_entity_poly.pdbx_seq_one_letter_code
_entity_poly.pdbx_strand_id
1 'polypeptide(L)'
;MVKKGKAVKQVATAAQLLERAETLVDQLQPELAIKFFQKAAALEPNNSEIYDAIGELATEIGDPHTALQAFLKSIDVAPKHNPGKYLYAAQLVQGEESEKFALQGIAHMSASLAHVPDHLDESKLLKKQICDAYCSLGELYMSDLWYVVASTSQHLSYRSWRSDAHDAEAKCEHYLQEALKFDLGLPDATQAMANFRLVQQRTDEAIAFLDETLKRLNACDEHTMPSLEFRIVTGKLLVEVEKFEQAAYVLEGVMQEDDENAEVWFLVGSCYNALEDYDTALEFLERCEAMLSKLQKDMGDEFELDQQLDTVRSLIESIKQIEPVGDDDGDNDQDME
;
A
#
# COMPACT_ATOMS: atom_id res chain seq x y z
N MET A 1 -56.65 15.23 -42.20
CA MET A 1 -56.06 15.38 -40.84
C MET A 1 -55.23 14.14 -40.54
N VAL A 2 -53.92 14.19 -40.77
CA VAL A 2 -53.01 13.07 -40.48
C VAL A 2 -52.46 13.29 -39.07
N LYS A 3 -52.84 12.42 -38.12
CA LYS A 3 -52.29 12.43 -36.76
C LYS A 3 -50.83 11.98 -36.83
N LYS A 4 -49.89 12.90 -36.55
CA LYS A 4 -48.48 12.56 -36.29
C LYS A 4 -48.44 11.68 -35.03
N GLY A 5 -48.09 10.40 -35.18
CA GLY A 5 -47.76 9.53 -34.06
C GLY A 5 -46.51 10.07 -33.37
N LYS A 6 -46.59 10.33 -32.06
CA LYS A 6 -45.41 10.61 -31.24
C LYS A 6 -44.53 9.36 -31.27
N ALA A 7 -43.30 9.50 -31.75
CA ALA A 7 -42.29 8.45 -31.59
C ALA A 7 -42.12 8.16 -30.10
N VAL A 8 -42.48 6.97 -29.66
CA VAL A 8 -42.19 6.49 -28.31
C VAL A 8 -40.68 6.31 -28.26
N LYS A 9 -39.96 7.16 -27.52
CA LYS A 9 -38.54 6.90 -27.21
C LYS A 9 -38.51 5.56 -26.48
N GLN A 10 -37.92 4.56 -27.12
CA GLN A 10 -37.72 3.25 -26.53
C GLN A 10 -36.85 3.45 -25.28
N VAL A 11 -37.43 3.23 -24.10
CA VAL A 11 -36.70 3.33 -22.84
C VAL A 11 -35.75 2.14 -22.81
N ALA A 12 -34.45 2.40 -22.72
CA ALA A 12 -33.43 1.35 -22.64
C ALA A 12 -33.71 0.47 -21.39
N THR A 13 -33.57 -0.84 -21.54
CA THR A 13 -33.70 -1.76 -20.40
C THR A 13 -32.48 -1.68 -19.49
N ALA A 14 -32.60 -2.19 -18.25
CA ALA A 14 -31.45 -2.26 -17.33
C ALA A 14 -30.28 -3.02 -17.96
N ALA A 15 -30.53 -4.20 -18.53
CA ALA A 15 -29.51 -4.98 -19.25
C ALA A 15 -28.80 -4.19 -20.36
N GLN A 16 -29.52 -3.42 -21.18
CA GLN A 16 -28.92 -2.58 -22.23
C GLN A 16 -28.07 -1.44 -21.65
N LEU A 17 -28.45 -0.91 -20.49
CA LEU A 17 -27.69 0.13 -19.81
C LEU A 17 -26.42 -0.46 -19.18
N LEU A 18 -26.47 -1.67 -18.63
CA LEU A 18 -25.32 -2.39 -18.08
C LEU A 18 -24.31 -2.75 -19.18
N GLU A 19 -24.77 -3.38 -20.27
CA GLU A 19 -23.90 -3.70 -21.42
C GLU A 19 -23.23 -2.44 -21.98
N ARG A 20 -23.97 -1.32 -22.04
CA ARG A 20 -23.41 -0.04 -22.46
C ARG A 20 -22.41 0.52 -21.46
N ALA A 21 -22.64 0.35 -20.17
CA ALA A 21 -21.71 0.78 -19.14
C ALA A 21 -20.41 -0.03 -19.21
N GLU A 22 -20.48 -1.36 -19.29
CA GLU A 22 -19.33 -2.25 -19.48
C GLU A 22 -18.52 -1.87 -20.73
N THR A 23 -19.20 -1.63 -21.87
CA THR A 23 -18.53 -1.15 -23.10
C THR A 23 -17.77 0.18 -22.88
N LEU A 24 -18.26 1.05 -22.01
CA LEU A 24 -17.61 2.32 -21.70
C LEU A 24 -16.42 2.14 -20.76
N VAL A 25 -16.48 1.16 -19.86
CA VAL A 25 -15.31 0.73 -19.06
C VAL A 25 -14.20 0.26 -19.99
N ASP A 26 -14.53 -0.62 -20.95
CA ASP A 26 -13.58 -1.11 -21.95
C ASP A 26 -12.99 0.02 -22.84
N GLN A 27 -13.74 1.11 -22.99
CA GLN A 27 -13.31 2.31 -23.74
C GLN A 27 -12.55 3.32 -22.87
N LEU A 28 -12.21 2.98 -21.63
CA LEU A 28 -11.54 3.84 -20.66
C LEU A 28 -12.32 5.17 -20.44
N GLN A 29 -13.65 5.06 -20.36
CA GLN A 29 -14.55 6.18 -20.05
C GLN A 29 -15.33 5.91 -18.75
N PRO A 30 -14.63 5.76 -17.61
CA PRO A 30 -15.23 5.33 -16.34
C PRO A 30 -16.30 6.30 -15.83
N GLU A 31 -16.13 7.62 -15.98
CA GLU A 31 -17.11 8.62 -15.52
C GLU A 31 -18.42 8.55 -16.31
N LEU A 32 -18.34 8.16 -17.59
CA LEU A 32 -19.54 7.94 -18.40
C LEU A 32 -20.18 6.58 -18.07
N ALA A 33 -19.38 5.54 -17.86
CA ALA A 33 -19.85 4.22 -17.43
C ALA A 33 -20.66 4.32 -16.14
N ILE A 34 -20.16 5.03 -15.12
CA ILE A 34 -20.85 5.28 -13.85
C ILE A 34 -22.25 5.88 -14.08
N LYS A 35 -22.40 6.84 -15.01
CA LYS A 35 -23.72 7.42 -15.33
C LYS A 35 -24.69 6.42 -15.95
N PHE A 36 -24.19 5.42 -16.69
CA PHE A 36 -25.02 4.36 -17.23
C PHE A 36 -25.39 3.32 -16.16
N PHE A 37 -24.43 2.94 -15.30
CA PHE A 37 -24.71 2.11 -14.13
C PHE A 37 -25.74 2.75 -13.19
N GLN A 38 -25.64 4.05 -12.90
CA GLN A 38 -26.63 4.77 -12.09
C GLN A 38 -28.05 4.73 -12.70
N LYS A 39 -28.16 4.77 -14.04
CA LYS A 39 -29.46 4.61 -14.71
C LYS A 39 -29.97 3.18 -14.62
N ALA A 40 -29.08 2.19 -14.72
CA ALA A 40 -29.44 0.78 -14.53
C ALA A 40 -29.90 0.52 -13.09
N ALA A 41 -29.20 1.07 -12.09
CA ALA A 41 -29.58 1.00 -10.67
C ALA A 41 -30.97 1.62 -10.41
N ALA A 42 -31.35 2.67 -11.13
CA ALA A 42 -32.70 3.25 -11.02
C ALA A 42 -33.81 2.31 -11.53
N LEU A 43 -33.48 1.38 -12.44
CA LEU A 43 -34.39 0.35 -12.94
C LEU A 43 -34.36 -0.93 -12.10
N GLU A 44 -33.19 -1.27 -11.55
CA GLU A 44 -32.95 -2.44 -10.71
C GLU A 44 -32.34 -2.03 -9.34
N PRO A 45 -33.12 -1.39 -8.46
CA PRO A 45 -32.60 -0.81 -7.22
C PRO A 45 -32.09 -1.85 -6.21
N ASN A 46 -32.44 -3.13 -6.39
CA ASN A 46 -32.05 -4.24 -5.51
C ASN A 46 -30.96 -5.13 -6.13
N ASN A 47 -30.30 -4.68 -7.22
CA ASN A 47 -29.17 -5.40 -7.80
C ASN A 47 -27.86 -4.86 -7.20
N SER A 48 -27.23 -5.62 -6.29
CA SER A 48 -26.00 -5.22 -5.62
C SER A 48 -24.80 -5.09 -6.55
N GLU A 49 -24.75 -5.91 -7.62
CA GLU A 49 -23.62 -5.93 -8.57
C GLU A 49 -23.46 -4.58 -9.28
N ILE A 50 -24.57 -3.87 -9.53
CA ILE A 50 -24.53 -2.52 -10.14
C ILE A 50 -23.84 -1.53 -9.20
N TYR A 51 -24.13 -1.63 -7.90
CA TYR A 51 -23.52 -0.74 -6.91
C TYR A 51 -22.08 -1.13 -6.61
N ASP A 52 -21.74 -2.43 -6.61
CA ASP A 52 -20.36 -2.90 -6.52
C ASP A 52 -19.53 -2.32 -7.69
N ALA A 53 -20.03 -2.43 -8.93
CA ALA A 53 -19.37 -1.87 -10.11
C ALA A 53 -19.20 -0.34 -10.02
N ILE A 54 -20.23 0.41 -9.58
CA ILE A 54 -20.08 1.86 -9.37
C ILE A 54 -19.01 2.16 -8.31
N GLY A 55 -18.99 1.39 -7.22
CA GLY A 55 -18.03 1.57 -6.14
C GLY A 55 -16.58 1.35 -6.58
N GLU A 56 -16.33 0.26 -7.30
CA GLU A 56 -15.02 -0.11 -7.83
C GLU A 56 -14.53 0.95 -8.83
N LEU A 57 -15.34 1.29 -9.85
CA LEU A 57 -15.00 2.32 -10.84
C LEU A 57 -14.78 3.70 -10.23
N ALA A 58 -15.60 4.09 -9.25
CA ALA A 58 -15.43 5.36 -8.55
C ALA A 58 -14.13 5.40 -7.73
N THR A 59 -13.71 4.25 -7.18
CA THR A 59 -12.42 4.12 -6.47
C THR A 59 -11.25 4.31 -7.43
N GLU A 60 -11.30 3.68 -8.61
CA GLU A 60 -10.25 3.79 -9.63
C GLU A 60 -10.04 5.23 -10.15
N ILE A 61 -11.11 6.02 -10.28
CA ILE A 61 -11.03 7.42 -10.72
C ILE A 61 -10.75 8.41 -9.58
N GLY A 62 -10.58 7.94 -8.34
CA GLY A 62 -10.36 8.79 -7.18
C GLY A 62 -11.57 9.63 -6.76
N ASP A 63 -12.80 9.11 -6.93
CA ASP A 63 -14.03 9.69 -6.40
C ASP A 63 -14.51 8.93 -5.14
N PRO A 64 -13.89 9.17 -3.96
CA PRO A 64 -14.17 8.41 -2.74
C PRO A 64 -15.61 8.61 -2.25
N HIS A 65 -16.22 9.76 -2.55
CA HIS A 65 -17.58 10.06 -2.12
C HIS A 65 -18.60 9.20 -2.87
N THR A 66 -18.49 9.13 -4.21
CA THR A 66 -19.36 8.26 -5.01
C THR A 66 -19.11 6.78 -4.68
N ALA A 67 -17.84 6.40 -4.49
CA ALA A 67 -17.47 5.03 -4.13
C ALA A 67 -18.14 4.59 -2.83
N LEU A 68 -17.99 5.38 -1.76
CA LEU A 68 -18.55 5.06 -0.45
C LEU A 68 -20.08 4.95 -0.52
N GLN A 69 -20.76 5.88 -1.20
CA GLN A 69 -22.22 5.81 -1.34
C GLN A 69 -22.68 4.53 -2.05
N ALA A 70 -21.96 4.12 -3.09
CA ALA A 70 -22.28 2.91 -3.83
C ALA A 70 -22.07 1.64 -2.97
N PHE A 71 -20.93 1.53 -2.29
CA PHE A 71 -20.68 0.39 -1.40
C PHE A 71 -21.68 0.31 -0.25
N LEU A 72 -22.06 1.43 0.37
CA LEU A 72 -23.10 1.46 1.39
C LEU A 72 -24.46 0.98 0.86
N LYS A 73 -24.81 1.33 -0.38
CA LYS A 73 -26.02 0.82 -1.04
C LYS A 73 -25.93 -0.68 -1.35
N SER A 74 -24.78 -1.16 -1.82
CA SER A 74 -24.57 -2.58 -2.03
C SER A 74 -24.67 -3.39 -0.73
N ILE A 75 -24.13 -2.86 0.37
CA ILE A 75 -24.22 -3.44 1.71
C ILE A 75 -25.67 -3.52 2.19
N ASP A 76 -26.46 -2.45 2.00
CA ASP A 76 -27.89 -2.42 2.38
C ASP A 76 -28.72 -3.45 1.59
N VAL A 77 -28.46 -3.57 0.30
CA VAL A 77 -29.21 -4.44 -0.61
C VAL A 77 -28.86 -5.92 -0.45
N ALA A 78 -27.56 -6.26 -0.34
CA ALA A 78 -27.10 -7.65 -0.29
C ALA A 78 -25.87 -7.79 0.61
N PRO A 79 -26.00 -7.73 1.95
CA PRO A 79 -24.86 -7.66 2.88
C PRO A 79 -23.95 -8.90 2.83
N LYS A 80 -24.43 -10.06 2.38
CA LYS A 80 -23.62 -11.29 2.28
C LYS A 80 -22.95 -11.49 0.94
N HIS A 81 -23.40 -10.78 -0.09
CA HIS A 81 -22.86 -10.91 -1.45
C HIS A 81 -21.63 -10.02 -1.60
N ASN A 82 -20.56 -10.52 -2.22
CA ASN A 82 -19.31 -9.79 -2.40
C ASN A 82 -18.82 -9.11 -1.10
N PRO A 83 -18.37 -9.87 -0.09
CA PRO A 83 -17.97 -9.28 1.19
C PRO A 83 -16.76 -8.33 1.08
N GLY A 84 -16.03 -8.34 -0.05
CA GLY A 84 -14.94 -7.39 -0.34
C GLY A 84 -15.37 -5.92 -0.28
N LYS A 85 -16.63 -5.60 -0.59
CA LYS A 85 -17.17 -4.23 -0.48
C LYS A 85 -17.09 -3.60 0.90
N TYR A 86 -17.05 -4.41 1.95
CA TYR A 86 -16.82 -3.91 3.30
C TYR A 86 -15.39 -3.41 3.50
N LEU A 87 -14.40 -4.06 2.87
CA LEU A 87 -13.00 -3.62 2.92
C LEU A 87 -12.82 -2.32 2.15
N TYR A 88 -13.45 -2.20 0.97
CA TYR A 88 -13.50 -0.92 0.25
C TYR A 88 -14.15 0.19 1.08
N ALA A 89 -15.31 -0.08 1.69
CA ALA A 89 -15.97 0.91 2.55
C ALA A 89 -15.07 1.30 3.74
N ALA A 90 -14.36 0.34 4.34
CA ALA A 90 -13.45 0.59 5.45
C ALA A 90 -12.29 1.53 5.06
N GLN A 91 -11.72 1.38 3.86
CA GLN A 91 -10.65 2.25 3.35
C GLN A 91 -11.12 3.69 3.07
N LEU A 92 -12.41 3.90 2.85
CA LEU A 92 -13.01 5.20 2.49
C LEU A 92 -13.47 6.02 3.71
N VAL A 93 -13.39 5.45 4.91
CA VAL A 93 -13.77 6.10 6.18
C VAL A 93 -12.61 6.04 7.18
N GLN A 94 -12.74 6.71 8.33
CA GLN A 94 -11.66 6.82 9.31
C GLN A 94 -12.08 6.31 10.70
N GLY A 95 -11.09 5.91 11.51
CA GLY A 95 -11.27 5.53 12.90
C GLY A 95 -12.22 4.34 13.11
N GLU A 96 -13.08 4.43 14.12
CA GLU A 96 -13.99 3.34 14.53
C GLU A 96 -14.96 2.89 13.41
N GLU A 97 -15.31 3.78 12.48
CA GLU A 97 -16.18 3.40 11.36
C GLU A 97 -15.46 2.47 10.38
N SER A 98 -14.16 2.71 10.15
CA SER A 98 -13.31 1.86 9.31
C SER A 98 -13.18 0.48 9.92
N GLU A 99 -12.88 0.43 11.22
CA GLU A 99 -12.79 -0.82 11.97
C GLU A 99 -14.09 -1.62 11.90
N LYS A 100 -15.23 -0.95 12.10
CA LYS A 100 -16.54 -1.59 12.03
C LYS A 100 -16.80 -2.23 10.67
N PHE A 101 -16.54 -1.52 9.57
CA PHE A 101 -16.74 -2.09 8.24
C PHE A 101 -15.79 -3.26 7.98
N ALA A 102 -14.49 -3.12 8.31
CA ALA A 102 -13.52 -4.19 8.14
C ALA A 102 -13.92 -5.46 8.90
N LEU A 103 -14.32 -5.35 10.17
CA LEU A 103 -14.77 -6.48 10.99
C LEU A 103 -16.06 -7.13 10.43
N GLN A 104 -16.98 -6.34 9.88
CA GLN A 104 -18.16 -6.89 9.20
C GLN A 104 -17.78 -7.68 7.95
N GLY A 105 -16.87 -7.13 7.13
CA GLY A 105 -16.33 -7.82 5.96
C GLY A 105 -15.68 -9.15 6.33
N ILE A 106 -14.78 -9.14 7.30
CA ILE A 106 -14.11 -10.32 7.83
C ILE A 106 -15.12 -11.36 8.34
N ALA A 107 -16.16 -10.94 9.08
CA ALA A 107 -17.19 -11.85 9.57
C ALA A 107 -17.94 -12.54 8.41
N HIS A 108 -18.28 -11.80 7.35
CA HIS A 108 -18.92 -12.37 6.17
C HIS A 108 -17.98 -13.30 5.38
N MET A 109 -16.72 -12.92 5.18
CA MET A 109 -15.70 -13.75 4.53
C MET A 109 -15.45 -15.05 5.31
N SER A 110 -15.33 -14.96 6.63
CA SER A 110 -15.11 -16.11 7.51
C SER A 110 -16.29 -17.09 7.49
N ALA A 111 -17.51 -16.56 7.43
CA ALA A 111 -18.70 -17.38 7.29
C ALA A 111 -18.74 -18.11 5.93
N SER A 112 -18.35 -17.44 4.85
CA SER A 112 -18.22 -18.07 3.53
C SER A 112 -17.11 -19.13 3.51
N LEU A 113 -15.95 -18.83 4.08
CA LEU A 113 -14.80 -19.73 4.16
C LEU A 113 -15.14 -21.05 4.87
N ALA A 114 -16.00 -21.02 5.89
CA ALA A 114 -16.45 -22.22 6.59
C ALA A 114 -17.19 -23.24 5.70
N HIS A 115 -17.68 -22.80 4.53
CA HIS A 115 -18.40 -23.64 3.58
C HIS A 115 -17.57 -24.00 2.32
N VAL A 116 -16.38 -23.40 2.16
CA VAL A 116 -15.50 -23.63 1.01
C VAL A 116 -14.41 -24.64 1.41
N PRO A 117 -14.27 -25.77 0.68
CA PRO A 117 -13.18 -26.71 0.94
C PRO A 117 -11.80 -26.06 0.85
N ASP A 118 -10.91 -26.43 1.79
CA ASP A 118 -9.63 -25.76 2.02
C ASP A 118 -8.69 -25.70 0.81
N HIS A 119 -8.77 -26.70 -0.07
CA HIS A 119 -7.90 -26.86 -1.24
C HIS A 119 -8.30 -26.02 -2.45
N LEU A 120 -9.46 -25.35 -2.42
CA LEU A 120 -9.93 -24.52 -3.53
C LEU A 120 -9.23 -23.16 -3.54
N ASP A 121 -9.05 -22.59 -4.72
CA ASP A 121 -8.46 -21.26 -4.85
C ASP A 121 -9.36 -20.17 -4.25
N GLU A 122 -10.68 -20.39 -4.21
CA GLU A 122 -11.62 -19.54 -3.48
C GLU A 122 -11.32 -19.49 -1.97
N SER A 123 -10.93 -20.62 -1.36
CA SER A 123 -10.53 -20.67 0.05
C SER A 123 -9.26 -19.85 0.28
N LYS A 124 -8.26 -19.99 -0.59
CA LYS A 124 -7.02 -19.20 -0.52
C LYS A 124 -7.31 -17.71 -0.69
N LEU A 125 -8.15 -17.33 -1.65
CA LEU A 125 -8.52 -15.94 -1.88
C LEU A 125 -9.19 -15.33 -0.65
N LEU A 126 -10.16 -16.04 -0.04
CA LEU A 126 -10.83 -15.59 1.18
C LEU A 126 -9.85 -15.47 2.35
N LYS A 127 -8.94 -16.45 2.54
CA LYS A 127 -7.90 -16.37 3.57
C LYS A 127 -6.99 -15.17 3.37
N LYS A 128 -6.56 -14.92 2.13
CA LYS A 128 -5.76 -13.74 1.78
C LYS A 128 -6.51 -12.46 2.15
N GLN A 129 -7.74 -12.29 1.66
CA GLN A 129 -8.55 -11.10 1.96
C GLN A 129 -8.78 -10.88 3.46
N ILE A 130 -8.99 -11.94 4.23
CA ILE A 130 -9.13 -11.84 5.70
C ILE A 130 -7.80 -11.45 6.34
N CYS A 131 -6.68 -12.04 5.90
CA CYS A 131 -5.34 -11.72 6.38
C CYS A 131 -5.01 -10.23 6.12
N ASP A 132 -5.20 -9.76 4.89
CA ASP A 132 -4.93 -8.38 4.47
C ASP A 132 -5.81 -7.39 5.25
N ALA A 133 -7.08 -7.73 5.48
CA ALA A 133 -7.99 -6.91 6.27
C ALA A 133 -7.56 -6.78 7.74
N TYR A 134 -7.09 -7.86 8.36
CA TYR A 134 -6.54 -7.80 9.71
C TYR A 134 -5.20 -7.04 9.76
N CYS A 135 -4.35 -7.14 8.73
CA CYS A 135 -3.14 -6.33 8.64
C CYS A 135 -3.48 -4.84 8.55
N SER A 136 -4.46 -4.48 7.72
CA SER A 136 -4.96 -3.10 7.59
C SER A 136 -5.53 -2.57 8.92
N LEU A 137 -6.24 -3.41 9.68
CA LEU A 137 -6.69 -3.06 11.03
C LEU A 137 -5.54 -2.85 12.01
N GLY A 138 -4.48 -3.67 11.94
CA GLY A 138 -3.26 -3.46 12.71
C GLY A 138 -2.63 -2.10 12.38
N GLU A 139 -2.47 -1.80 11.09
CA GLU A 139 -1.93 -0.52 10.60
C GLU A 139 -2.73 0.69 11.04
N LEU A 140 -4.07 0.60 11.02
CA LEU A 140 -4.96 1.64 11.54
C LEU A 140 -4.58 2.02 12.97
N TYR A 141 -4.42 1.02 13.85
CA TYR A 141 -4.04 1.25 15.24
C TYR A 141 -2.56 1.61 15.43
N MET A 142 -1.66 1.25 14.51
CA MET A 142 -0.28 1.75 14.50
C MET A 142 -0.24 3.26 14.22
N SER A 143 -1.08 3.76 13.32
CA SER A 143 -1.16 5.20 13.02
C SER A 143 -1.67 6.02 14.21
N ASP A 144 -2.60 5.48 14.98
CA ASP A 144 -3.09 6.10 16.23
C ASP A 144 -1.99 6.16 17.29
N LEU A 145 -1.17 5.09 17.41
CA LEU A 145 0.01 5.11 18.29
C LEU A 145 0.98 6.23 17.88
N TRP A 146 1.22 6.44 16.58
CA TRP A 146 2.07 7.51 16.09
C TRP A 146 1.51 8.90 16.42
N TYR A 147 0.23 9.15 16.15
CA TYR A 147 -0.41 10.43 16.48
C TYR A 147 -0.34 10.72 17.98
N VAL A 148 -0.49 9.67 18.79
CA VAL A 148 -0.39 9.74 20.25
C VAL A 148 1.04 10.05 20.69
N VAL A 149 2.08 9.47 20.08
CA VAL A 149 3.49 9.79 20.37
C VAL A 149 3.82 11.23 19.93
N ALA A 150 3.43 11.63 18.73
CA ALA A 150 3.71 12.96 18.18
C ALA A 150 3.04 14.10 18.99
N SER A 151 1.80 13.90 19.44
CA SER A 151 1.03 14.88 20.22
C SER A 151 1.48 15.02 21.69
N THR A 152 2.22 14.05 22.25
CA THR A 152 2.77 14.17 23.62
C THR A 152 3.80 15.30 23.80
N SER A 153 4.26 15.92 22.71
CA SER A 153 5.03 17.16 22.76
C SER A 153 4.22 18.35 23.33
N GLN A 154 2.89 18.25 23.45
CA GLN A 154 2.03 19.28 24.05
C GLN A 154 0.99 18.70 25.02
N HIS A 155 1.37 18.59 26.29
CA HIS A 155 0.52 18.76 27.49
C HIS A 155 -0.95 18.24 27.45
N LEU A 156 -1.15 16.91 27.46
CA LEU A 156 -2.40 16.30 27.92
C LEU A 156 -2.15 15.28 29.04
N SER A 157 -3.16 15.06 29.87
CA SER A 157 -3.17 14.22 31.08
C SER A 157 -2.57 12.82 30.84
N TYR A 158 -1.33 12.62 31.29
CA TYR A 158 -0.51 11.41 31.13
C TYR A 158 -1.18 10.08 31.56
N ARG A 159 -2.19 10.11 32.46
CA ARG A 159 -2.86 8.87 32.93
C ARG A 159 -3.99 8.37 32.03
N SER A 160 -4.69 9.26 31.31
CA SER A 160 -5.72 8.85 30.33
C SER A 160 -5.04 8.33 29.06
N TRP A 161 -4.04 9.08 28.59
CA TRP A 161 -3.20 8.77 27.43
C TRP A 161 -2.58 7.36 27.47
N ARG A 162 -1.99 6.97 28.61
CA ARG A 162 -1.35 5.65 28.74
C ARG A 162 -2.37 4.52 28.64
N SER A 163 -3.62 4.77 29.01
CA SER A 163 -4.71 3.80 28.89
C SER A 163 -5.12 3.64 27.44
N ASP A 164 -5.26 4.75 26.71
CA ASP A 164 -5.70 4.76 25.31
C ASP A 164 -4.61 4.19 24.38
N ALA A 165 -3.33 4.51 24.62
CA ALA A 165 -2.21 3.94 23.88
C ALA A 165 -2.05 2.43 24.13
N HIS A 166 -2.25 1.97 25.38
CA HIS A 166 -2.16 0.55 25.69
C HIS A 166 -3.34 -0.24 25.11
N ASP A 167 -4.51 0.38 24.97
CA ASP A 167 -5.65 -0.19 24.25
C ASP A 167 -5.35 -0.33 22.75
N ALA A 168 -4.81 0.71 22.11
CA ALA A 168 -4.42 0.68 20.69
C ALA A 168 -3.33 -0.38 20.40
N GLU A 169 -2.30 -0.46 21.26
CA GLU A 169 -1.24 -1.47 21.16
C GLU A 169 -1.79 -2.90 21.29
N ALA A 170 -2.67 -3.14 22.28
CA ALA A 170 -3.30 -4.43 22.48
C ALA A 170 -4.21 -4.84 21.32
N LYS A 171 -4.96 -3.89 20.74
CA LYS A 171 -5.78 -4.13 19.55
C LYS A 171 -4.93 -4.41 18.31
N CYS A 172 -3.86 -3.65 18.10
CA CYS A 172 -2.93 -3.90 17.01
C CYS A 172 -2.32 -5.31 17.10
N GLU A 173 -1.77 -5.69 18.26
CA GLU A 173 -1.26 -7.04 18.48
C GLU A 173 -2.35 -8.10 18.23
N HIS A 174 -3.57 -7.87 18.74
CA HIS A 174 -4.68 -8.79 18.53
C HIS A 174 -4.98 -8.99 17.04
N TYR A 175 -5.13 -7.92 16.26
CA TYR A 175 -5.44 -8.01 14.85
C TYR A 175 -4.33 -8.67 14.04
N LEU A 176 -3.07 -8.33 14.30
CA LEU A 176 -1.95 -8.98 13.60
C LEU A 176 -1.82 -10.46 13.98
N GLN A 177 -2.13 -10.84 15.22
CA GLN A 177 -2.22 -12.26 15.62
C GLN A 177 -3.39 -12.98 14.93
N GLU A 178 -4.54 -12.33 14.75
CA GLU A 178 -5.64 -12.89 13.95
C GLU A 178 -5.24 -13.04 12.49
N ALA A 179 -4.53 -12.07 11.89
CA ALA A 179 -4.03 -12.14 10.52
C ALA A 179 -3.18 -13.40 10.30
N LEU A 180 -2.26 -13.69 11.22
CA LEU A 180 -1.36 -14.85 11.14
C LEU A 180 -2.11 -16.20 11.14
N LYS A 181 -3.37 -16.26 11.59
CA LYS A 181 -4.18 -17.50 11.50
C LYS A 181 -4.64 -17.81 10.07
N PHE A 182 -4.68 -16.79 9.21
CA PHE A 182 -5.05 -16.90 7.80
C PHE A 182 -3.84 -16.79 6.86
N ASP A 183 -2.63 -16.80 7.43
CA ASP A 183 -1.36 -16.67 6.71
C ASP A 183 -1.21 -17.78 5.66
N LEU A 184 -0.91 -17.36 4.43
CA LEU A 184 -0.65 -18.24 3.29
C LEU A 184 0.84 -18.39 2.98
N GLY A 185 1.72 -17.87 3.84
CA GLY A 185 3.16 -17.78 3.59
C GLY A 185 3.55 -16.58 2.74
N LEU A 186 2.66 -15.58 2.63
CA LEU A 186 2.92 -14.31 1.95
C LEU A 186 3.64 -13.32 2.90
N PRO A 187 4.38 -12.33 2.37
CA PRO A 187 5.18 -11.43 3.18
C PRO A 187 4.36 -10.39 3.98
N ASP A 188 3.08 -10.19 3.66
CA ASP A 188 2.24 -9.10 4.18
C ASP A 188 2.12 -9.12 5.71
N ALA A 189 1.68 -10.24 6.28
CA ALA A 189 1.48 -10.36 7.73
C ALA A 189 2.80 -10.26 8.52
N THR A 190 3.90 -10.77 7.97
CA THR A 190 5.21 -10.70 8.63
C THR A 190 5.78 -9.28 8.56
N GLN A 191 5.56 -8.54 7.47
CA GLN A 191 5.96 -7.14 7.38
C GLN A 191 5.15 -6.28 8.36
N ALA A 192 3.83 -6.48 8.44
CA ALA A 192 2.98 -5.75 9.38
C ALA A 192 3.41 -6.00 10.84
N MET A 193 3.75 -7.24 11.19
CA MET A 193 4.32 -7.58 12.51
C MET A 193 5.69 -6.95 12.75
N ALA A 194 6.58 -6.93 11.75
CA ALA A 194 7.87 -6.25 11.86
C ALA A 194 7.71 -4.76 12.16
N ASN A 195 6.84 -4.09 11.39
CA ASN A 195 6.53 -2.67 11.59
C ASN A 195 5.99 -2.42 13.01
N PHE A 196 5.06 -3.26 13.47
CA PHE A 196 4.54 -3.13 14.84
C PHE A 196 5.60 -3.31 15.92
N ARG A 197 6.53 -4.26 15.74
CA ARG A 197 7.65 -4.46 16.68
C ARG A 197 8.61 -3.26 16.68
N LEU A 198 8.81 -2.58 15.54
CA LEU A 198 9.58 -1.33 15.48
C LEU A 198 8.88 -0.19 16.23
N VAL A 199 7.56 -0.03 16.06
CA VAL A 199 6.76 0.93 16.84
C VAL A 199 6.90 0.69 18.36
N GLN A 200 7.02 -0.57 18.78
CA GLN A 200 7.28 -0.95 20.17
C GLN A 200 8.75 -0.82 20.62
N GLN A 201 9.66 -0.40 19.74
CA GLN A 201 11.11 -0.39 19.96
C GLN A 201 11.69 -1.78 20.28
N ARG A 202 11.06 -2.84 19.77
CA ARG A 202 11.50 -4.24 19.91
C ARG A 202 12.24 -4.67 18.66
N THR A 203 13.38 -4.04 18.41
CA THR A 203 14.17 -4.17 17.18
C THR A 203 14.58 -5.62 16.89
N ASP A 204 15.04 -6.39 17.88
CA ASP A 204 15.45 -7.79 17.67
C ASP A 204 14.30 -8.68 17.14
N GLU A 205 13.08 -8.44 17.62
CA GLU A 205 11.91 -9.18 17.16
C GLU A 205 11.44 -8.69 15.79
N ALA A 206 11.53 -7.39 15.53
CA ALA A 206 11.28 -6.84 14.20
C ALA A 206 12.22 -7.45 13.15
N ILE A 207 13.51 -7.56 13.47
CA ILE A 207 14.53 -8.19 12.63
C ILE A 207 14.15 -9.63 12.28
N ALA A 208 13.67 -10.42 13.24
CA ALA A 208 13.24 -11.79 12.99
C ALA A 208 12.03 -11.87 12.03
N PHE A 209 11.07 -10.96 12.17
CA PHE A 209 9.94 -10.86 11.24
C PHE A 209 10.36 -10.36 9.86
N LEU A 210 11.31 -9.43 9.76
CA LEU A 210 11.85 -8.95 8.49
C LEU A 210 12.63 -10.05 7.75
N ASP A 211 13.40 -10.88 8.45
CA ASP A 211 14.08 -12.03 7.85
C ASP A 211 13.09 -13.03 7.24
N GLU A 212 11.99 -13.31 7.94
CA GLU A 212 10.94 -14.16 7.40
C GLU A 212 10.19 -13.47 6.23
N THR A 213 9.98 -12.15 6.30
CA THR A 213 9.39 -11.35 5.21
C THR A 213 10.23 -11.46 3.95
N LEU A 214 11.55 -11.27 4.04
CA LEU A 214 12.48 -11.39 2.93
C LEU A 214 12.50 -12.80 2.33
N LYS A 215 12.52 -13.83 3.19
CA LYS A 215 12.47 -15.22 2.75
C LYS A 215 11.20 -15.52 1.95
N ARG A 216 10.05 -15.00 2.38
CA ARG A 216 8.77 -15.16 1.69
C ARG A 216 8.70 -14.37 0.39
N LEU A 217 9.16 -13.12 0.41
CA LEU A 217 9.25 -12.27 -0.77
C LEU A 217 10.11 -12.92 -1.87
N ASN A 218 11.25 -13.50 -1.51
CA ASN A 218 12.12 -14.23 -2.45
C ASN A 218 11.51 -15.54 -2.97
N ALA A 219 10.43 -16.04 -2.34
CA ALA A 219 9.71 -17.23 -2.79
C ALA A 219 8.48 -16.89 -3.66
N CYS A 220 8.12 -15.60 -3.79
CA CYS A 220 7.03 -15.16 -4.64
C CYS A 220 7.35 -15.34 -6.12
N ASP A 221 6.33 -15.69 -6.90
CA ASP A 221 6.32 -15.70 -8.36
C ASP A 221 5.62 -14.47 -8.93
N GLU A 222 5.51 -14.38 -10.26
CA GLU A 222 4.85 -13.27 -10.97
C GLU A 222 3.41 -12.99 -10.50
N HIS A 223 2.69 -14.00 -10.01
CA HIS A 223 1.30 -13.86 -9.57
C HIS A 223 1.14 -13.52 -8.09
N THR A 224 2.19 -13.77 -7.29
CA THR A 224 2.20 -13.56 -5.84
C THR A 224 3.11 -12.43 -5.41
N MET A 225 3.88 -11.86 -6.33
CA MET A 225 4.77 -10.72 -6.07
C MET A 225 3.96 -9.53 -5.55
N PRO A 226 4.30 -8.96 -4.39
CA PRO A 226 3.68 -7.75 -3.88
C PRO A 226 3.95 -6.52 -4.76
N SER A 227 3.16 -5.46 -4.54
CA SER A 227 3.31 -4.19 -5.25
C SER A 227 4.69 -3.55 -5.06
N LEU A 228 5.04 -2.62 -5.95
CA LEU A 228 6.25 -1.80 -5.80
C LEU A 228 6.24 -1.06 -4.46
N GLU A 229 5.09 -0.47 -4.09
CA GLU A 229 4.92 0.23 -2.81
C GLU A 229 5.20 -0.68 -1.61
N PHE A 230 4.68 -1.91 -1.61
CA PHE A 230 4.96 -2.87 -0.54
C PHE A 230 6.47 -3.13 -0.39
N ARG A 231 7.16 -3.37 -1.50
CA ARG A 231 8.61 -3.64 -1.52
C ARG A 231 9.44 -2.43 -1.13
N ILE A 232 9.01 -1.22 -1.49
CA ILE A 232 9.61 0.03 -1.02
C ILE A 232 9.49 0.14 0.51
N VAL A 233 8.32 -0.17 1.07
CA VAL A 233 8.13 -0.21 2.54
C VAL A 233 9.03 -1.28 3.17
N THR A 234 9.16 -2.47 2.57
CA THR A 234 10.11 -3.50 3.04
C THR A 234 11.53 -2.93 3.11
N GLY A 235 11.98 -2.26 2.04
CA GLY A 235 13.29 -1.62 1.98
C GLY A 235 13.49 -0.57 3.08
N LYS A 236 12.50 0.30 3.30
CA LYS A 236 12.53 1.33 4.37
C LYS A 236 12.66 0.70 5.76
N LEU A 237 11.91 -0.36 6.05
CA LEU A 237 11.99 -1.07 7.33
C LEU A 237 13.36 -1.74 7.52
N LEU A 238 13.96 -2.27 6.44
CA LEU A 238 15.32 -2.84 6.48
C LEU A 238 16.40 -1.79 6.72
N VAL A 239 16.27 -0.60 6.11
CA VAL A 239 17.13 0.56 6.39
C VAL A 239 17.04 0.96 7.86
N GLU A 240 15.83 1.01 8.43
CA GLU A 240 15.62 1.38 9.84
C GLU A 240 16.31 0.40 10.82
N VAL A 241 16.42 -0.88 10.45
CA VAL A 241 17.15 -1.89 11.24
C VAL A 241 18.59 -2.13 10.78
N GLU A 242 19.15 -1.21 10.00
CA GLU A 242 20.55 -1.22 9.51
C GLU A 242 20.93 -2.45 8.66
N LYS A 243 19.93 -3.10 8.04
CA LYS A 243 20.13 -4.20 7.08
C LYS A 243 20.31 -3.68 5.66
N PHE A 244 21.37 -2.90 5.46
CA PHE A 244 21.59 -2.13 4.23
C PHE A 244 21.78 -3.00 2.98
N GLU A 245 22.47 -4.14 3.08
CA GLU A 245 22.65 -5.06 1.94
C GLU A 245 21.30 -5.61 1.45
N GLN A 246 20.46 -6.07 2.38
CA GLN A 246 19.14 -6.61 2.04
C GLN A 246 18.18 -5.50 1.57
N ALA A 247 18.26 -4.31 2.16
CA ALA A 247 17.49 -3.16 1.74
C ALA A 247 17.82 -2.78 0.28
N ALA A 248 19.10 -2.65 -0.05
CA ALA A 248 19.57 -2.36 -1.41
C ALA A 248 19.05 -3.42 -2.39
N TYR A 249 19.20 -4.71 -2.09
CA TYR A 249 18.72 -5.81 -2.94
C TYR A 249 17.22 -5.71 -3.27
N VAL A 250 16.36 -5.46 -2.27
CA VAL A 250 14.91 -5.34 -2.49
C VAL A 250 14.59 -4.08 -3.32
N LEU A 251 15.21 -2.95 -3.00
CA LEU A 251 14.95 -1.67 -3.65
C LEU A 251 15.47 -1.64 -5.09
N GLU A 252 16.61 -2.26 -5.38
CA GLU A 252 17.09 -2.42 -6.76
C GLU A 252 16.14 -3.28 -7.60
N GLY A 253 15.52 -4.30 -7.00
CA GLY A 253 14.44 -5.06 -7.64
C GLY A 253 13.24 -4.19 -8.02
N VAL A 254 12.90 -3.19 -7.20
CA VAL A 254 11.88 -2.18 -7.53
C VAL A 254 12.34 -1.32 -8.71
N MET A 255 13.60 -0.87 -8.71
CA MET A 255 14.16 -0.03 -9.78
C MET A 255 14.24 -0.72 -11.15
N GLN A 256 14.34 -2.05 -11.18
CA GLN A 256 14.29 -2.80 -12.43
C GLN A 256 12.91 -2.75 -13.09
N GLU A 257 11.85 -2.53 -12.31
CA GLU A 257 10.47 -2.43 -12.79
C GLU A 257 10.05 -0.96 -13.01
N ASP A 258 10.47 -0.05 -12.13
CA ASP A 258 10.21 1.39 -12.19
C ASP A 258 11.42 2.19 -11.70
N ASP A 259 12.12 2.84 -12.63
CA ASP A 259 13.29 3.69 -12.36
C ASP A 259 12.97 5.18 -12.27
N GLU A 260 11.68 5.58 -12.29
CA GLU A 260 11.25 6.98 -12.27
C GLU A 260 11.05 7.53 -10.85
N ASN A 261 11.13 6.68 -9.82
CA ASN A 261 10.94 7.09 -8.43
C ASN A 261 12.25 7.57 -7.77
N ALA A 262 12.43 8.89 -7.65
CA ALA A 262 13.60 9.51 -7.04
C ALA A 262 13.84 9.10 -5.57
N GLU A 263 12.79 8.75 -4.82
CA GLU A 263 12.93 8.28 -3.43
C GLU A 263 13.69 6.94 -3.38
N VAL A 264 13.41 6.03 -4.31
CA VAL A 264 14.07 4.72 -4.36
C VAL A 264 15.56 4.88 -4.68
N TRP A 265 15.92 5.77 -5.62
CA TRP A 265 17.31 6.13 -5.89
C TRP A 265 18.03 6.67 -4.65
N PHE A 266 17.37 7.54 -3.88
CA PHE A 266 17.93 8.06 -2.63
C PHE A 266 18.14 6.96 -1.58
N LEU A 267 17.16 6.07 -1.41
CA LEU A 267 17.25 4.98 -0.45
C LEU A 267 18.39 4.01 -0.79
N VAL A 268 18.54 3.62 -2.05
CA VAL A 268 19.64 2.74 -2.50
C VAL A 268 21.00 3.42 -2.34
N GLY A 269 21.13 4.68 -2.77
CA GLY A 269 22.37 5.45 -2.57
C GLY A 269 22.73 5.62 -1.08
N SER A 270 21.72 5.77 -0.22
CA SER A 270 21.92 5.82 1.23
C SER A 270 22.37 4.47 1.82
N CYS A 271 21.85 3.35 1.29
CA CYS A 271 22.30 2.01 1.68
C CYS A 271 23.79 1.81 1.32
N TYR A 272 24.19 2.13 0.09
CA TYR A 272 25.59 2.00 -0.33
C TYR A 272 26.53 2.93 0.44
N ASN A 273 26.08 4.15 0.74
CA ASN A 273 26.85 5.05 1.61
C ASN A 273 27.06 4.45 3.01
N ALA A 274 26.03 3.81 3.58
CA ALA A 274 26.16 3.13 4.87
C ALA A 274 27.02 1.86 4.82
N LEU A 275 27.15 1.24 3.64
CA LEU A 275 28.05 0.13 3.36
C LEU A 275 29.48 0.57 3.03
N GLU A 276 29.76 1.88 3.04
CA GLU A 276 31.05 2.48 2.66
C GLU A 276 31.46 2.22 1.19
N ASP A 277 30.51 1.81 0.34
CA ASP A 277 30.68 1.72 -1.11
C ASP A 277 30.36 3.08 -1.72
N TYR A 278 31.29 4.02 -1.52
CA TYR A 278 31.13 5.43 -1.85
C TYR A 278 30.98 5.69 -3.34
N ASP A 279 31.67 4.91 -4.19
CA ASP A 279 31.58 5.04 -5.64
C ASP A 279 30.16 4.71 -6.11
N THR A 280 29.63 3.57 -5.70
CA THR A 280 28.26 3.16 -6.02
C THR A 280 27.25 4.13 -5.41
N ALA A 281 27.44 4.54 -4.15
CA ALA A 281 26.59 5.52 -3.50
C ALA A 281 26.48 6.83 -4.29
N LEU A 282 27.61 7.35 -4.80
CA LEU A 282 27.63 8.55 -5.62
C LEU A 282 26.84 8.38 -6.92
N GLU A 283 26.96 7.25 -7.61
CA GLU A 283 26.19 6.99 -8.84
C GLU A 283 24.67 7.12 -8.61
N PHE A 284 24.16 6.46 -7.56
CA PHE A 284 22.74 6.51 -7.23
C PHE A 284 22.29 7.89 -6.73
N LEU A 285 23.08 8.55 -5.89
CA LEU A 285 22.74 9.86 -5.33
C LEU A 285 22.79 10.97 -6.40
N GLU A 286 23.78 10.96 -7.29
CA GLU A 286 23.85 11.91 -8.41
C GLU A 286 22.68 11.73 -9.38
N ARG A 287 22.24 10.48 -9.60
CA ARG A 287 21.03 10.22 -10.38
C ARG A 287 19.78 10.76 -9.69
N CYS A 288 19.65 10.55 -8.38
CA CYS A 288 18.57 11.14 -7.57
C CYS A 288 18.57 12.68 -7.67
N GLU A 289 19.73 13.32 -7.51
CA GLU A 289 19.91 14.78 -7.61
C GLU A 289 19.50 15.31 -8.98
N ALA A 290 19.84 14.60 -10.06
CA ALA A 290 19.46 14.94 -11.41
C ALA A 290 17.93 14.86 -11.62
N MET A 291 17.27 13.83 -11.06
CA MET A 291 15.81 13.66 -11.14
C MET A 291 15.08 14.77 -10.37
N LEU A 292 15.47 15.02 -9.13
CA LEU A 292 14.91 16.10 -8.31
C LEU A 292 15.15 17.48 -8.93
N SER A 293 16.35 17.73 -9.47
CA SER A 293 16.67 18.98 -10.16
C SER A 293 15.86 19.17 -11.46
N LYS A 294 15.48 18.08 -12.14
CA LYS A 294 14.58 18.13 -13.29
C LYS A 294 13.17 18.48 -12.83
N LEU A 295 12.65 17.81 -11.80
CA LEU A 295 11.33 18.11 -11.22
C LEU A 295 11.23 19.56 -10.74
N GLN A 296 12.27 20.07 -10.07
CA GLN A 296 12.34 21.47 -9.63
C GLN A 296 12.22 22.45 -10.81
N LYS A 297 12.86 22.15 -11.94
CA LYS A 297 12.76 22.99 -13.16
C LYS A 297 11.38 22.92 -13.81
N ASP A 298 10.78 21.74 -13.82
CA ASP A 298 9.49 21.50 -14.48
C ASP A 298 8.33 22.11 -13.67
N MET A 299 8.40 22.05 -12.34
CA MET A 299 7.36 22.55 -11.43
C MET A 299 7.55 24.00 -11.00
N GLY A 300 8.78 24.52 -11.01
CA GLY A 300 9.08 25.90 -10.61
C GLY A 300 8.63 26.18 -9.16
N ASP A 301 7.73 27.14 -8.99
CA ASP A 301 7.21 27.56 -7.67
C ASP A 301 6.33 26.48 -6.99
N GLU A 302 5.87 25.46 -7.72
CA GLU A 302 5.09 24.34 -7.17
C GLU A 302 5.97 23.21 -6.62
N PHE A 303 7.30 23.32 -6.72
CA PHE A 303 8.22 22.31 -6.19
C PHE A 303 8.33 22.41 -4.66
N GLU A 304 7.99 21.33 -3.96
CA GLU A 304 7.97 21.29 -2.48
C GLU A 304 9.08 20.39 -1.88
N LEU A 305 10.06 19.96 -2.67
CA LEU A 305 11.11 19.02 -2.25
C LEU A 305 12.51 19.66 -2.12
N ASP A 306 12.58 20.97 -1.86
CA ASP A 306 13.88 21.68 -1.74
C ASP A 306 14.74 21.09 -0.61
N GLN A 307 14.14 20.75 0.53
CA GLN A 307 14.87 20.17 1.65
C GLN A 307 15.46 18.80 1.31
N GLN A 308 14.71 17.96 0.61
CA GLN A 308 15.16 16.65 0.16
C GLN A 308 16.31 16.82 -0.83
N LEU A 309 16.17 17.71 -1.82
CA LEU A 309 17.22 18.01 -2.79
C LEU A 309 18.52 18.51 -2.12
N ASP A 310 18.40 19.41 -1.15
CA ASP A 310 19.55 19.89 -0.38
C ASP A 310 20.20 18.78 0.45
N THR A 311 19.40 17.85 0.98
CA THR A 311 19.91 16.67 1.71
C THR A 311 20.74 15.78 0.77
N VAL A 312 20.24 15.49 -0.43
CA VAL A 312 20.97 14.70 -1.43
C VAL A 312 22.28 15.38 -1.80
N ARG A 313 22.26 16.68 -2.09
CA ARG A 313 23.46 17.46 -2.43
C ARG A 313 24.49 17.47 -1.31
N SER A 314 24.03 17.66 -0.07
CA SER A 314 24.91 17.63 1.11
C SER A 314 25.56 16.25 1.28
N LEU A 315 24.82 15.18 1.04
CA LEU A 315 25.34 13.82 1.13
C LEU A 315 26.40 13.55 0.06
N ILE A 316 26.12 13.91 -1.20
CA ILE A 316 27.09 13.81 -2.31
C ILE A 316 28.39 14.55 -1.97
N GLU A 317 28.28 15.80 -1.50
CA GLU A 317 29.45 16.60 -1.15
C GLU A 317 30.24 15.97 0.01
N SER A 318 29.54 15.42 1.00
CA SER A 318 30.20 14.74 2.12
C SER A 318 30.98 13.51 1.69
N ILE A 319 30.43 12.71 0.76
CA ILE A 319 31.10 11.52 0.23
C ILE A 319 32.32 11.91 -0.61
N LYS A 320 32.22 12.96 -1.43
CA LYS A 320 33.35 13.45 -2.26
C LYS A 320 34.54 13.96 -1.46
N GLN A 321 34.35 14.31 -0.19
CA GLN A 321 35.40 14.75 0.71
C GLN A 321 36.13 13.58 1.40
N ILE A 322 35.63 12.35 1.25
CA ILE A 322 36.29 11.15 1.75
C ILE A 322 37.45 10.84 0.80
N GLU A 323 38.69 10.88 1.31
CA GLU A 323 39.85 10.48 0.51
C GLU A 323 39.71 9.00 0.13
N PRO A 324 39.95 8.63 -1.15
CA PRO A 324 39.92 7.24 -1.55
C PRO A 324 40.94 6.48 -0.70
N VAL A 325 40.51 5.37 -0.09
CA VAL A 325 41.42 4.44 0.58
C VAL A 325 42.40 3.99 -0.49
N GLY A 326 43.62 4.54 -0.44
CA GLY A 326 44.62 4.31 -1.47
C GLY A 326 44.80 2.81 -1.66
N ASP A 327 44.78 2.39 -2.92
CA ASP A 327 45.28 1.08 -3.32
C ASP A 327 46.63 0.90 -2.63
N ASP A 328 46.68 0.00 -1.64
CA ASP A 328 47.94 -0.52 -1.12
C ASP A 328 48.49 -1.43 -2.22
N ASP A 329 48.93 -0.80 -3.32
CA ASP A 329 49.88 -1.34 -4.27
C ASP A 329 51.19 -1.53 -3.49
N GLY A 330 51.20 -2.60 -2.68
CA GLY A 330 52.39 -3.22 -2.15
C GLY A 330 53.19 -3.84 -3.28
N ASP A 331 53.69 -2.99 -4.18
CA ASP A 331 54.65 -3.28 -5.22
C ASP A 331 56.01 -3.49 -4.52
N ASN A 332 56.13 -4.64 -3.87
CA ASN A 332 57.36 -5.12 -3.27
C ASN A 332 58.18 -5.85 -4.33
N ASP A 333 58.47 -5.17 -5.44
CA ASP A 333 59.53 -5.56 -6.37
C ASP A 333 60.88 -5.20 -5.71
N GLN A 334 61.33 -6.10 -4.82
CA GLN A 334 62.74 -6.18 -4.47
C GLN A 334 63.46 -6.98 -5.55
N ASP A 335 64.00 -6.25 -6.51
CA ASP A 335 65.17 -6.66 -7.29
C ASP A 335 66.24 -7.24 -6.35
N MET A 336 66.54 -8.53 -6.50
CA MET A 336 67.82 -9.11 -6.04
C MET A 336 68.61 -9.57 -7.26
N GLU A 337 69.61 -8.76 -7.62
CA GLU A 337 70.81 -9.14 -8.38
C GLU A 337 71.67 -10.17 -7.63
#